data_AF-A0A3Q1JBQ2-F1
#
_entry.id   AF-A0A3Q1JBQ2-F1
#
_cell.length_a   1.000
_cell.length_b   1.000
_cell.length_c   1.000
_cell.angle_alpha   90.00
_cell.angle_beta   90.00
_cell.angle_gamma   90.00
#
_symmetry.space_group_name_H-M   'P 1'
#
loop_
_entity.id
_entity.type
_entity.pdbx_description
1 polymer ?
#
loop_
_entity_poly.entity_id
_entity_poly.type
_entity_poly.pdbx_seq_one_letter_code
_entity_poly.pdbx_strand_id
1 'polypeptide(L)'
;QRQLCLLLLFSCVTSLLGNSQGKTNLQLARSFEKKYQFGDIIAFPRKKICGCGPTLYSHYAIYVGNETIPGKEPGQDIFHRTQESLTSCKFGKLSEESKASNGQTHKENYLDDTERPFIKHNAILQRIKKMMKEKFCKLYSLFTNNCEHLATFVRYGKEISKQVCGR
;
A
#
# COMPACT_ATOMS: atom_id res chain seq x y z
N GLN A 1 -67.03 -32.12 26.59
CA GLN A 1 -68.02 -31.68 25.57
C GLN A 1 -67.81 -30.19 25.32
N ARG A 2 -67.66 -29.78 24.04
CA ARG A 2 -68.18 -28.55 23.37
C ARG A 2 -68.00 -27.21 24.12
N GLN A 3 -67.53 -26.08 23.59
CA GLN A 3 -67.48 -25.41 22.27
C GLN A 3 -66.64 -24.12 22.50
N LEU A 4 -65.71 -23.71 21.61
CA LEU A 4 -65.83 -22.69 20.54
C LEU A 4 -66.00 -21.21 20.95
N CYS A 5 -65.39 -20.36 20.09
CA CYS A 5 -65.52 -18.90 19.86
C CYS A 5 -64.59 -17.96 20.66
N LEU A 6 -63.53 -17.39 20.05
CA LEU A 6 -63.41 -16.30 19.04
C LEU A 6 -63.60 -14.87 19.62
N LEU A 7 -62.59 -14.02 19.33
CA LEU A 7 -62.64 -12.56 19.03
C LEU A 7 -62.91 -11.61 20.22
N LEU A 8 -62.30 -10.43 20.41
CA LEU A 8 -61.41 -9.51 19.66
C LEU A 8 -60.77 -8.52 20.66
N LEU A 9 -59.56 -8.05 20.31
CA LEU A 9 -58.97 -6.70 20.45
C LEU A 9 -59.23 -5.85 21.71
N PHE A 10 -58.16 -5.29 22.30
CA PHE A 10 -57.90 -3.84 22.30
C PHE A 10 -56.52 -3.46 22.90
N SER A 11 -55.84 -2.55 22.20
CA SER A 11 -54.80 -1.57 22.60
C SER A 11 -53.56 -2.02 23.40
N CYS A 12 -52.33 -1.89 22.90
CA CYS A 12 -51.54 -0.68 22.55
C CYS A 12 -50.80 -0.04 23.74
N VAL A 13 -49.50 0.19 23.51
CA VAL A 13 -48.53 1.07 24.19
C VAL A 13 -47.76 0.52 25.40
N THR A 14 -46.69 -0.21 25.06
CA THR A 14 -45.30 -0.05 25.50
C THR A 14 -44.99 0.37 26.95
N SER A 15 -44.44 -0.58 27.71
CA SER A 15 -43.49 -0.30 28.79
C SER A 15 -42.12 -0.90 28.44
N LEU A 16 -41.12 -0.03 28.57
CA LEU A 16 -39.70 -0.26 28.34
C LEU A 16 -39.16 -1.47 29.10
N LEU A 17 -38.40 -2.31 28.39
CA LEU A 17 -37.13 -2.94 28.80
C LEU A 17 -36.75 -3.95 27.69
N GLY A 18 -36.16 -3.43 26.62
CA GLY A 18 -35.74 -4.19 25.44
C GLY A 18 -34.30 -3.88 25.08
N ASN A 19 -33.40 -4.65 25.68
CA ASN A 19 -32.00 -4.91 25.33
C ASN A 19 -31.52 -4.33 23.97
N SER A 20 -30.77 -3.21 23.97
CA SER A 20 -30.10 -2.71 22.76
C SER A 20 -28.67 -3.24 22.65
N GLN A 21 -28.52 -4.53 22.34
CA GLN A 21 -27.31 -5.01 21.68
C GLN A 21 -27.51 -4.84 20.17
N GLY A 22 -27.05 -3.70 19.63
CA GLY A 22 -27.25 -3.38 18.22
C GLY A 22 -26.41 -2.22 17.69
N LYS A 23 -25.23 -1.96 18.25
CA LYS A 23 -24.30 -0.92 17.78
C LYS A 23 -22.87 -1.45 17.56
N THR A 24 -22.67 -2.68 17.09
CA THR A 24 -21.33 -3.30 17.14
C THR A 24 -20.66 -3.68 15.82
N ASN A 25 -21.27 -3.51 14.64
CA ASN A 25 -20.58 -3.93 13.40
C ASN A 25 -20.46 -2.88 12.29
N LEU A 26 -21.38 -1.92 12.17
CA LEU A 26 -21.31 -0.95 11.05
C LEU A 26 -20.32 0.21 11.30
N GLN A 27 -20.05 0.53 12.58
CA GLN A 27 -19.09 1.58 12.97
C GLN A 27 -17.65 1.04 13.08
N LEU A 28 -17.48 -0.23 13.45
CA LEU A 28 -16.17 -0.88 13.54
C LEU A 28 -15.56 -1.20 12.17
N ALA A 29 -16.39 -1.38 11.15
CA ALA A 29 -15.97 -1.58 9.76
C ALA A 29 -15.42 -0.31 9.07
N ARG A 30 -15.51 0.86 9.73
CA ARG A 30 -15.13 2.16 9.13
C ARG A 30 -13.76 2.70 9.58
N SER A 31 -13.03 2.00 10.47
CA SER A 31 -11.77 2.54 11.04
C SER A 31 -10.51 1.69 10.88
N PHE A 32 -10.49 0.71 9.98
CA PHE A 32 -9.20 0.33 9.39
C PHE A 32 -8.88 1.36 8.32
N GLU A 33 -8.34 2.51 8.73
CA GLU A 33 -7.62 3.35 7.78
C GLU A 33 -6.55 2.46 7.14
N LYS A 34 -6.67 2.20 5.84
CA LYS A 34 -5.60 1.57 5.09
C LYS A 34 -4.41 2.52 5.21
N LYS A 35 -3.38 2.09 5.95
CA LYS A 35 -2.13 2.83 6.21
C LYS A 35 -1.54 3.46 4.93
N TYR A 36 -1.79 2.82 3.78
CA TYR A 36 -1.37 3.27 2.46
C TYR A 36 -2.51 3.24 1.45
N GLN A 37 -2.45 4.15 0.49
CA GLN A 37 -3.34 4.23 -0.67
C GLN A 37 -2.57 3.88 -1.95
N PHE A 38 -3.29 3.47 -3.00
CA PHE A 38 -2.66 3.13 -4.28
C PHE A 38 -1.76 4.28 -4.76
N GLY A 39 -0.53 3.92 -5.15
CA GLY A 39 0.47 4.87 -5.64
C GLY A 39 1.34 5.49 -4.55
N ASP A 40 1.04 5.30 -3.25
CA ASP A 40 1.89 5.78 -2.16
C ASP A 40 3.29 5.17 -2.26
N ILE A 41 4.31 6.00 -2.11
CA ILE A 41 5.69 5.56 -1.89
C ILE A 41 5.82 5.13 -0.44
N ILE A 42 6.30 3.90 -0.23
CA ILE A 42 6.60 3.34 1.08
C ILE A 42 8.11 3.22 1.22
N ALA A 43 8.64 3.80 2.29
CA ALA A 43 10.02 3.61 2.72
C ALA A 43 10.11 2.50 3.79
N PHE A 44 11.10 1.64 3.62
CA PHE A 44 11.44 0.54 4.53
C PHE A 44 12.85 0.80 5.07
N PRO A 45 13.00 1.45 6.25
CA PRO A 45 14.31 1.72 6.82
C PRO A 45 15.11 0.44 7.05
N ARG A 46 16.35 0.43 6.58
CA ARG A 46 17.32 -0.66 6.74
C ARG A 46 18.58 -0.15 7.39
N LYS A 47 19.23 -1.03 8.16
CA LYS A 47 20.57 -0.81 8.69
C LYS A 47 21.54 -1.61 7.83
N LYS A 48 22.55 -0.97 7.26
CA LYS A 48 23.71 -1.68 6.68
C LYS A 48 24.88 -1.53 7.63
N ILE A 49 25.40 -2.65 8.12
CA ILE A 49 26.67 -2.67 8.84
C ILE A 49 27.76 -2.61 7.76
N CYS A 50 28.47 -1.50 7.65
CA CYS A 50 29.73 -1.45 6.90
C CYS A 50 30.89 -1.41 7.90
N GLY A 51 32.11 -1.70 7.44
CA GLY A 51 33.32 -1.64 8.28
C GLY A 51 33.61 -0.26 8.89
N CYS A 52 32.84 0.77 8.51
CA CYS A 52 32.95 2.14 8.97
C CYS A 52 31.80 2.55 9.93
N GLY A 53 30.89 1.63 10.29
CA GLY A 53 29.73 1.88 11.16
C GLY A 53 28.37 1.57 10.51
N PRO A 54 27.25 1.80 11.22
CA PRO A 54 25.91 1.61 10.67
C PRO A 54 25.57 2.75 9.69
N THR A 55 25.36 2.42 8.42
CA THR A 55 24.75 3.33 7.44
C THR A 55 23.26 3.05 7.36
N LEU A 56 22.45 4.10 7.52
CA LEU A 56 21.01 4.04 7.33
C LEU A 56 20.71 4.23 5.85
N TYR A 57 19.99 3.26 5.27
CA TYR A 57 19.42 3.38 3.93
C TYR A 57 17.99 2.86 3.99
N SER A 58 17.10 3.35 3.13
CA SER A 58 15.75 2.80 3.00
C SER A 58 15.64 1.99 1.71
N HIS A 59 14.90 0.90 1.74
CA HIS A 59 14.32 0.31 0.53
C HIS A 59 13.01 1.05 0.21
N TYR A 60 12.63 1.11 -1.06
CA TYR A 60 11.45 1.86 -1.51
C TYR A 60 10.55 1.01 -2.40
N ALA A 61 9.24 1.18 -2.22
CA ALA A 61 8.22 0.51 -3.03
C ALA A 61 7.02 1.44 -3.29
N ILE A 62 6.23 1.10 -4.30
CA ILE A 62 4.91 1.69 -4.54
C ILE A 62 3.84 0.75 -4.02
N TYR A 63 2.93 1.26 -3.20
CA TYR A 63 1.76 0.51 -2.78
C TYR A 63 0.80 0.34 -3.96
N VAL A 64 0.51 -0.91 -4.33
CA VAL A 64 -0.46 -1.24 -5.39
C VAL A 64 -1.73 -1.88 -4.82
N GLY A 65 -1.71 -2.31 -3.55
CA GLY A 65 -2.88 -2.90 -2.89
C GLY A 65 -3.48 -4.06 -3.69
N ASN A 66 -4.79 -4.01 -3.90
CA ASN A 66 -5.55 -5.04 -4.61
C ASN A 66 -5.75 -4.75 -6.11
N GLU A 67 -5.03 -3.77 -6.67
CA GLU A 67 -5.19 -3.41 -8.08
C GLU A 67 -4.91 -4.60 -9.00
N THR A 68 -5.73 -4.75 -10.04
CA THR A 68 -5.53 -5.78 -11.05
C THR A 68 -4.50 -5.32 -12.08
N ILE A 69 -3.26 -5.76 -11.91
CA ILE A 69 -2.13 -5.43 -12.79
C ILE A 69 -1.59 -6.74 -13.39
N PRO A 70 -1.37 -6.82 -14.72
CA PRO A 70 -0.80 -8.02 -15.34
C PRO A 70 0.49 -8.44 -14.64
N GLY A 71 0.67 -9.74 -14.39
CA GLY A 71 1.85 -10.29 -13.71
C GLY A 71 1.92 -10.04 -12.19
N LYS A 72 0.89 -9.43 -11.58
CA LYS A 72 0.75 -9.35 -10.13
C LYS A 72 -0.04 -10.55 -9.61
N GLU A 73 0.58 -11.31 -8.72
CA GLU A 73 -0.02 -12.47 -8.07
C GLU A 73 -0.92 -12.07 -6.88
N PRO A 74 -1.84 -12.96 -6.45
CA PRO A 74 -2.64 -12.75 -5.24
C PRO A 74 -1.77 -12.48 -4.00
N GLY A 75 -2.18 -11.49 -3.21
CA GLY A 75 -1.47 -11.10 -1.98
C GLY A 75 -0.22 -10.24 -2.17
N GLN A 76 0.25 -10.01 -3.40
CA GLN A 76 1.28 -9.00 -3.66
C GLN A 76 0.65 -7.60 -3.68
N ASP A 77 1.09 -6.69 -2.83
CA ASP A 77 0.48 -5.38 -2.62
C ASP A 77 1.48 -4.21 -2.79
N ILE A 78 2.72 -4.51 -3.19
CA ILE A 78 3.75 -3.53 -3.53
C ILE A 78 4.41 -3.82 -4.87
N PHE A 79 4.88 -2.77 -5.54
CA PHE A 79 5.75 -2.82 -6.72
C PHE A 79 7.08 -2.15 -6.39
N HIS A 80 8.19 -2.86 -6.60
CA HIS A 80 9.50 -2.41 -6.12
C HIS A 80 10.64 -2.99 -6.96
N ARG A 81 11.85 -2.47 -6.71
CA ARG A 81 13.10 -2.99 -7.27
C ARG A 81 13.87 -3.77 -6.22
N THR A 82 14.47 -4.90 -6.56
CA THR A 82 15.39 -5.66 -5.68
C THR A 82 16.77 -5.79 -6.30
N GLN A 83 17.80 -5.98 -5.47
CA GLN A 83 19.18 -6.14 -5.90
C GLN A 83 19.51 -7.56 -6.41
N GLU A 84 18.58 -8.51 -6.29
CA GLU A 84 18.86 -9.95 -6.37
C GLU A 84 18.80 -10.58 -7.79
N SER A 85 18.40 -9.87 -8.85
CA SER A 85 18.22 -10.50 -10.19
C SER A 85 18.42 -9.57 -11.40
N LEU A 86 18.59 -10.20 -12.58
CA LEU A 86 18.69 -9.55 -13.90
C LEU A 86 17.43 -8.72 -14.24
N THR A 87 16.25 -9.14 -13.79
CA THR A 87 14.98 -8.41 -13.89
C THR A 87 14.62 -7.83 -12.53
N SER A 88 15.15 -6.66 -12.23
CA SER A 88 15.15 -6.16 -10.85
C SER A 88 13.81 -5.58 -10.38
N CYS A 89 12.79 -5.40 -11.22
CA CYS A 89 11.49 -4.83 -10.86
C CYS A 89 10.46 -5.95 -10.76
N LYS A 90 9.78 -6.03 -9.62
CA LYS A 90 8.78 -7.08 -9.36
C LYS A 90 7.67 -6.58 -8.46
N PHE A 91 6.60 -7.37 -8.41
CA PHE A 91 5.63 -7.28 -7.35
C PHE A 91 6.08 -8.08 -6.13
N GLY A 92 5.72 -7.62 -4.94
CA GLY A 92 6.08 -8.22 -3.67
C GLY A 92 5.00 -8.01 -2.62
N LYS A 93 5.27 -8.47 -1.40
CA LYS A 93 4.37 -8.28 -0.26
C LYS A 93 4.96 -7.29 0.73
N LEU A 94 4.17 -6.30 1.12
CA LEU A 94 4.48 -5.31 2.15
C LEU A 94 4.84 -5.99 3.47
N SER A 95 4.13 -7.07 3.81
CA SER A 95 4.38 -7.83 5.03
C SER A 95 5.76 -8.50 5.06
N GLU A 96 6.28 -8.93 3.92
CA GLU A 96 7.61 -9.53 3.80
C GLU A 96 8.70 -8.45 3.87
N GLU A 97 8.55 -7.36 3.11
CA GLU A 97 9.50 -6.24 3.14
C GLU A 97 9.53 -5.51 4.48
N SER A 98 8.40 -5.44 5.19
CA SER A 98 8.29 -4.84 6.51
C SER A 98 9.05 -5.66 7.57
N LYS A 99 9.06 -6.99 7.49
CA LYS A 99 9.84 -7.83 8.42
C LYS A 99 11.32 -7.47 8.36
N ALA A 100 11.84 -7.25 7.15
CA ALA A 100 13.24 -6.92 6.94
C ALA A 100 13.60 -5.46 7.33
N SER A 101 12.60 -4.63 7.66
CA SER A 101 12.76 -3.33 8.34
C SER A 101 12.30 -3.36 9.80
N ASN A 102 12.25 -4.54 10.44
CA ASN A 102 11.79 -4.72 11.83
C ASN A 102 10.38 -4.15 12.08
N GLY A 103 9.48 -4.29 11.10
CA GLY A 103 8.12 -3.76 11.15
C GLY A 103 8.00 -2.27 10.82
N GLN A 104 9.13 -1.55 10.65
CA GLN A 104 9.12 -0.11 10.45
C GLN A 104 8.87 0.22 8.98
N THR A 105 7.81 0.97 8.72
CA THR A 105 7.48 1.49 7.39
C THR A 105 6.77 2.84 7.53
N HIS A 106 7.05 3.76 6.62
CA HIS A 106 6.38 5.06 6.55
C HIS A 106 6.12 5.46 5.09
N LYS A 107 5.14 6.35 4.92
CA LYS A 107 4.81 6.97 3.64
C LYS A 107 5.84 8.05 3.34
N GLU A 108 6.34 8.09 2.11
CA GLU A 108 7.45 8.97 1.72
C GLU A 108 7.12 9.69 0.39
N ASN A 109 5.96 10.35 0.37
CA ASN A 109 5.45 11.10 -0.79
C ASN A 109 5.95 12.55 -0.83
N TYR A 110 7.25 12.76 -0.66
CA TYR A 110 7.81 14.10 -0.42
C TYR A 110 7.79 15.08 -1.61
N LEU A 111 7.31 14.68 -2.79
CA LEU A 111 7.16 15.55 -3.97
C LEU A 111 5.69 15.84 -4.30
N ASP A 112 4.74 15.41 -3.46
CA ASP A 112 3.31 15.62 -3.73
C ASP A 112 2.95 17.10 -3.91
N ASP A 113 3.57 17.98 -3.13
CA ASP A 113 3.32 19.42 -3.19
C ASP A 113 3.77 20.05 -4.51
N THR A 114 4.84 19.54 -5.12
CA THR A 114 5.43 20.09 -6.35
C THR A 114 5.00 19.34 -7.61
N GLU A 115 4.58 18.07 -7.50
CA GLU A 115 4.32 17.18 -8.64
C GLU A 115 2.86 16.69 -8.74
N ARG A 116 1.95 17.28 -7.96
CA ARG A 116 0.52 16.92 -7.91
C ARG A 116 -0.15 16.65 -9.27
N PRO A 117 0.10 17.43 -10.35
CA PRO A 117 -0.52 17.19 -11.66
C PRO A 117 -0.20 15.82 -12.28
N PHE A 118 0.90 15.18 -11.88
CA PHE A 118 1.37 13.91 -12.41
C PHE A 118 0.88 12.69 -11.62
N ILE A 119 0.21 12.92 -10.49
CA ILE A 119 -0.34 11.91 -9.58
C ILE A 119 -1.76 11.55 -10.03
N LYS A 120 -1.84 10.87 -11.17
CA LYS A 120 -3.10 10.30 -11.70
C LYS A 120 -3.02 8.79 -11.64
N HIS A 121 -4.09 8.14 -11.18
CA HIS A 121 -4.18 6.68 -11.07
C HIS A 121 -3.72 5.98 -12.38
N ASN A 122 -4.30 6.39 -13.51
CA ASN A 122 -3.93 5.84 -14.82
C ASN A 122 -2.45 6.09 -15.19
N ALA A 123 -1.89 7.25 -14.84
CA ALA A 123 -0.49 7.56 -15.14
C ALA A 123 0.46 6.65 -14.34
N ILE A 124 0.17 6.42 -13.06
CA ILE A 124 0.92 5.49 -12.20
C ILE A 124 0.84 4.08 -12.77
N LEU A 125 -0.37 3.59 -13.11
CA LEU A 125 -0.58 2.27 -13.69
C LEU A 125 0.19 2.07 -15.00
N GLN A 126 0.18 3.08 -15.89
CA GLN A 126 0.94 3.03 -17.14
C GLN A 126 2.44 2.97 -16.91
N ARG A 127 2.96 3.69 -15.91
CA ARG A 127 4.38 3.65 -15.55
C ARG A 127 4.78 2.30 -14.94
N ILE A 128 3.94 1.69 -14.10
CA ILE A 128 4.15 0.31 -13.63
C ILE A 128 4.25 -0.64 -14.83
N LYS A 129 3.24 -0.63 -15.72
CA LYS A 129 3.23 -1.49 -16.93
C LYS A 129 4.43 -1.25 -17.84
N LYS A 130 4.93 -0.01 -17.93
CA LYS A 130 6.17 0.33 -18.64
C LYS A 130 7.37 -0.35 -17.98
N MET A 131 7.53 -0.20 -16.68
CA MET A 131 8.67 -0.76 -15.93
C MET A 131 8.66 -2.29 -15.87
N MET A 132 7.51 -2.93 -16.02
CA MET A 132 7.43 -4.39 -16.13
C MET A 132 8.03 -4.95 -17.41
N LYS A 133 8.21 -4.16 -18.47
CA LYS A 133 8.87 -4.63 -19.69
C LYS A 133 10.38 -4.66 -19.42
N GLU A 134 11.01 -5.82 -19.64
CA GLU A 134 12.42 -6.08 -19.31
C GLU A 134 13.37 -4.97 -19.80
N LYS A 135 13.15 -4.44 -21.01
CA LYS A 135 13.95 -3.35 -21.59
C LYS A 135 13.99 -2.05 -20.77
N PHE A 136 13.00 -1.81 -19.92
CA PHE A 136 12.92 -0.61 -19.09
C PHE A 136 13.33 -0.85 -17.64
N CYS A 137 13.15 -2.07 -17.12
CA CYS A 137 13.70 -2.42 -15.82
C CYS A 137 15.19 -2.79 -15.91
N LYS A 138 16.02 -1.78 -16.14
CA LYS A 138 17.49 -1.89 -16.21
C LYS A 138 18.07 -2.48 -14.92
N LEU A 139 19.32 -2.95 -14.96
CA LEU A 139 20.03 -3.46 -13.78
C LEU A 139 20.12 -2.42 -12.66
N TYR A 140 20.07 -2.90 -11.43
CA TYR A 140 20.17 -2.06 -10.24
C TYR A 140 21.51 -1.32 -10.19
N SER A 141 21.46 -0.02 -9.92
CA SER A 141 22.64 0.82 -9.64
C SER A 141 22.38 1.65 -8.40
N LEU A 142 23.28 1.58 -7.41
CA LEU A 142 23.15 2.30 -6.15
C LEU A 142 22.94 3.80 -6.35
N PHE A 143 23.67 4.40 -7.29
CA PHE A 143 23.68 5.85 -7.51
C PHE A 143 22.68 6.33 -8.56
N THR A 144 22.38 5.52 -9.58
CA THR A 144 21.66 6.00 -10.78
C THR A 144 20.39 5.25 -11.13
N ASN A 145 20.14 4.09 -10.52
CA ASN A 145 18.95 3.27 -10.81
C ASN A 145 18.60 2.37 -9.61
N ASN A 146 18.36 3.03 -8.47
CA ASN A 146 18.04 2.36 -7.21
C ASN A 146 16.52 2.24 -7.00
N CYS A 147 16.10 1.80 -5.82
CA CYS A 147 14.70 1.58 -5.48
C CYS A 147 13.91 2.90 -5.41
N GLU A 148 14.53 3.98 -4.93
CA GLU A 148 13.89 5.28 -4.80
C GLU A 148 13.65 5.90 -6.18
N HIS A 149 14.61 5.80 -7.11
CA HIS A 149 14.44 6.24 -8.50
C HIS A 149 13.25 5.55 -9.18
N LEU A 150 13.08 4.24 -8.97
CA LEU A 150 11.91 3.52 -9.49
C LEU A 150 10.61 4.07 -8.89
N ALA A 151 10.58 4.25 -7.56
CA ALA A 151 9.37 4.68 -6.86
C ALA A 151 8.96 6.11 -7.29
N THR A 152 9.90 7.05 -7.34
CA THR A 152 9.66 8.42 -7.79
C THR A 152 9.27 8.47 -9.26
N PHE A 153 9.87 7.63 -10.13
CA PHE A 153 9.44 7.52 -11.51
C PHE A 153 8.00 7.04 -11.61
N VAL A 154 7.62 5.98 -10.89
CA VAL A 154 6.26 5.45 -10.96
C VAL A 154 5.22 6.44 -10.42
N ARG A 155 5.51 7.15 -9.32
CA ARG A 155 4.55 8.10 -8.74
C ARG A 155 4.48 9.42 -9.51
N TYR A 156 5.62 10.00 -9.87
CA TYR A 156 5.71 11.37 -10.39
C TYR A 156 6.15 11.46 -11.86
N GLY A 157 6.72 10.38 -12.42
CA GLY A 157 7.31 10.39 -13.76
C GLY A 157 8.74 10.91 -13.81
N LYS A 158 9.38 11.15 -12.65
CA LYS A 158 10.76 11.65 -12.52
C LYS A 158 11.59 10.68 -11.68
N GLU A 159 12.77 10.33 -12.14
CA GLU A 159 13.72 9.46 -11.42
C GLU A 159 14.55 10.34 -10.47
N ILE A 160 14.19 10.36 -9.19
CA ILE A 160 14.85 11.14 -8.13
C ILE A 160 15.18 10.23 -6.95
N SER A 161 16.34 10.44 -6.31
CA SER A 161 16.71 9.80 -5.06
C SER A 161 17.35 10.77 -4.07
N LYS A 162 16.81 10.86 -2.85
CA LYS A 162 17.41 11.58 -1.72
C LYS A 162 18.48 10.76 -0.99
N GLN A 163 18.48 9.44 -1.15
CA GLN A 163 19.45 8.55 -0.49
C GLN A 163 20.89 8.69 -1.00
N VAL A 164 21.06 9.15 -2.24
CA VAL A 164 22.36 9.28 -2.89
C VAL A 164 22.52 10.70 -3.41
N CYS A 165 23.64 11.33 -3.04
CA CYS A 165 24.04 12.61 -3.60
C CYS A 165 25.00 12.33 -4.76
N GLY A 166 24.60 12.66 -5.99
CA GLY A 166 25.43 12.57 -7.20
C GLY A 166 24.62 11.99 -8.37
N ARG A 167 24.35 12.70 -9.47
CA ARG A 167 24.96 13.91 -10.05
C ARG A 167 23.86 14.78 -10.65
#